data_AF-A0A5A8DT22-F1
#
_entry.id   AF-A0A5A8DT22-F1
#
_cell.length_a   1.000
_cell.length_b   1.000
_cell.length_c   1.000
_cell.angle_alpha   90.00
_cell.angle_beta   90.00
_cell.angle_gamma   90.00
#
_symmetry.space_group_name_H-M   'P 1'
#
loop_
_entity.id
_entity.type
_entity.pdbx_description
1 polymer ?
#
loop_
_entity_poly.entity_id
_entity_poly.type
_entity_poly.pdbx_seq_one_letter_code
_entity_poly.pdbx_strand_id
1 'polypeptide(L)'
;MAAAASAGSSSTAAARAGGDDERADGAISFRRSAGAAASAASPKPGSVAVFKSFEDMRLDKDLLRGIYAYGFEKPSAIQQRAIVPIVSGRNVIAQSQSGTGKTGVFSISVLQRVRRESPELQALVLSPTRELADQSQKVMMALGDFMSVTCHSCIGGKSVRDDIRALESGVQVVSGTPGRVFDMIRRGHLSTRSLSMLVLDEADELLSRGFKEQIYDIYRHVPPTTQVVVVSATLPKEVLDMTSRFMAEPVRVLVKRDELTLEGIKQFFVAVEKEEWKFETLCDLYDTLTVTQAVIFCNTRNKVDWLTAKMREAGFTVSAMHGSMTQKERDAVMAEFRSGASRVLITTDVWGRGIDVQQVSLVINYDLPTSREFYIHRIGRSGRFGRKGVAINFVTDEDVPILRDIEQFYSTQIDEMPMSIADAL
;
A
#
# COMPACT_ATOMS: atom_id res chain seq x y z
N MET A 1 31.50 -56.89 -18.35
CA MET A 1 30.96 -58.26 -18.40
C MET A 1 29.68 -58.23 -19.23
N ALA A 2 29.73 -58.88 -20.41
CA ALA A 2 28.65 -59.39 -21.30
C ALA A 2 27.40 -58.50 -21.56
N ALA A 3 27.22 -57.93 -22.77
CA ALA A 3 26.73 -58.52 -24.04
C ALA A 3 25.18 -58.60 -24.09
N ALA A 4 24.44 -57.85 -24.92
CA ALA A 4 24.32 -57.77 -26.39
C ALA A 4 23.36 -58.81 -27.02
N ALA A 5 22.32 -58.31 -27.73
CA ALA A 5 21.63 -58.86 -28.93
C ALA A 5 20.29 -58.08 -29.14
N SER A 6 20.07 -57.24 -30.16
CA SER A 6 19.85 -57.48 -31.62
C SER A 6 18.60 -58.33 -31.93
N ALA A 7 17.78 -58.16 -32.97
CA ALA A 7 17.51 -57.15 -34.01
C ALA A 7 16.37 -57.75 -34.91
N GLY A 8 15.62 -56.89 -35.63
CA GLY A 8 14.87 -57.19 -36.88
C GLY A 8 13.54 -57.94 -36.77
N SER A 9 12.57 -57.89 -37.70
CA SER A 9 12.24 -57.06 -38.89
C SER A 9 10.96 -57.67 -39.52
N SER A 10 10.40 -57.02 -40.56
CA SER A 10 9.27 -57.40 -41.47
C SER A 10 7.88 -56.94 -41.01
N SER A 11 7.10 -56.09 -41.70
CA SER A 11 6.72 -55.85 -43.12
C SER A 11 5.61 -56.75 -43.66
N THR A 12 4.44 -56.15 -43.95
CA THR A 12 3.46 -56.39 -45.05
C THR A 12 2.24 -55.48 -44.75
N ALA A 13 1.86 -54.47 -45.54
CA ALA A 13 1.20 -54.47 -46.87
C ALA A 13 -0.12 -55.29 -46.85
N ALA A 14 -1.30 -54.90 -47.36
CA ALA A 14 -1.76 -53.81 -48.22
C ALA A 14 -3.33 -53.86 -48.32
N ALA A 15 -3.89 -52.96 -49.15
CA ALA A 15 -5.20 -52.94 -49.84
C ALA A 15 -6.26 -51.98 -49.23
N ARG A 16 -6.59 -50.82 -49.86
CA ARG A 16 -7.39 -50.57 -51.11
C ARG A 16 -8.87 -50.98 -50.93
N ALA A 17 -9.90 -50.27 -51.38
CA ALA A 17 -10.10 -49.02 -52.13
C ALA A 17 -11.63 -48.73 -52.21
N GLY A 18 -11.98 -47.50 -52.64
CA GLY A 18 -13.29 -47.12 -53.24
C GLY A 18 -14.34 -46.63 -52.23
N GLY A 19 -15.10 -45.56 -52.44
CA GLY A 19 -15.36 -44.73 -53.62
C GLY A 19 -16.81 -44.24 -53.55
N ASP A 20 -17.02 -42.96 -53.91
CA ASP A 20 -18.28 -42.33 -54.35
C ASP A 20 -19.42 -42.14 -53.33
N ASP A 21 -20.37 -41.23 -53.47
CA ASP A 21 -20.48 -39.84 -53.95
C ASP A 21 -21.92 -39.43 -53.58
N GLU A 22 -22.19 -38.13 -53.49
CA GLU A 22 -23.52 -37.49 -53.67
C GLU A 22 -24.70 -37.61 -52.65
N ARG A 23 -25.09 -36.39 -52.21
CA ARG A 23 -26.44 -35.76 -52.18
C ARG A 23 -27.30 -35.72 -50.90
N ALA A 24 -27.64 -34.46 -50.61
CA ALA A 24 -28.65 -33.89 -49.72
C ALA A 24 -30.06 -34.51 -49.86
N ASP A 25 -30.85 -34.58 -48.77
CA ASP A 25 -31.74 -33.49 -48.33
C ASP A 25 -32.55 -33.87 -47.07
N GLY A 26 -32.87 -32.85 -46.26
CA GLY A 26 -34.13 -32.74 -45.51
C GLY A 26 -34.40 -33.63 -44.28
N ALA A 27 -34.25 -33.08 -43.08
CA ALA A 27 -35.36 -32.88 -42.13
C ALA A 27 -34.85 -32.46 -40.74
N ILE A 28 -35.32 -31.29 -40.31
CA ILE A 28 -35.09 -30.65 -39.02
C ILE A 28 -35.70 -31.52 -37.91
N SER A 29 -34.90 -31.95 -36.93
CA SER A 29 -35.40 -32.39 -35.63
C SER A 29 -34.63 -31.66 -34.52
N PHE A 30 -35.38 -30.95 -33.68
CA PHE A 30 -34.90 -30.27 -32.49
C PHE A 30 -34.32 -31.30 -31.50
N ARG A 31 -33.00 -31.35 -31.38
CA ARG A 31 -32.33 -31.90 -30.19
C ARG A 31 -31.57 -30.78 -29.49
N ARG A 32 -32.04 -30.44 -28.29
CA ARG A 32 -31.31 -29.67 -27.29
C ARG A 32 -29.90 -30.25 -27.15
N SER A 33 -28.89 -29.53 -27.62
CA SER A 33 -27.51 -29.77 -27.20
C SER A 33 -27.39 -29.30 -25.75
N ALA A 34 -27.32 -30.25 -24.81
CA ALA A 34 -26.79 -29.98 -23.49
C ALA A 34 -25.36 -29.47 -23.68
N GLY A 35 -25.18 -28.15 -23.57
CA GLY A 35 -23.87 -27.54 -23.52
C GLY A 35 -23.13 -28.13 -22.33
N ALA A 36 -22.02 -28.81 -22.62
CA ALA A 36 -21.11 -29.32 -21.61
C ALA A 36 -20.76 -28.16 -20.67
N ALA A 37 -21.18 -28.30 -19.41
CA ALA A 37 -20.75 -27.41 -18.35
C ALA A 37 -19.22 -27.44 -18.34
N ALA A 38 -18.62 -26.28 -18.64
CA ALA A 38 -17.20 -26.07 -18.43
C ALA A 38 -16.95 -26.34 -16.94
N SER A 39 -16.35 -27.49 -16.65
CA SER A 39 -15.86 -27.86 -15.34
C SER A 39 -14.91 -26.74 -14.89
N ALA A 40 -15.38 -25.92 -13.95
CA ALA A 40 -14.54 -24.97 -13.26
C ALA A 40 -13.44 -25.79 -12.57
N ALA A 41 -12.22 -25.68 -13.10
CA ALA A 41 -11.06 -26.33 -12.53
C ALA A 41 -10.95 -25.95 -11.05
N SER A 42 -10.92 -26.95 -10.17
CA SER A 42 -10.71 -26.77 -8.74
C SER A 42 -9.45 -25.92 -8.51
N PRO A 43 -9.48 -24.90 -7.64
CA PRO A 43 -8.32 -24.06 -7.37
C PRO A 43 -7.19 -24.92 -6.79
N LYS A 44 -5.95 -24.68 -7.25
CA LYS A 44 -4.75 -25.33 -6.70
C LYS A 44 -4.65 -25.03 -5.19
N PRO A 45 -4.17 -25.97 -4.36
CA PRO A 45 -3.92 -25.68 -2.94
C PRO A 45 -2.99 -24.47 -2.82
N GLY A 46 -3.48 -23.38 -2.23
CA GLY A 46 -2.73 -22.13 -2.06
C GLY A 46 -3.08 -20.98 -3.02
N SER A 47 -3.98 -21.16 -4.00
CA SER A 47 -4.45 -20.02 -4.80
C SER A 47 -5.54 -19.24 -4.07
N VAL A 48 -5.26 -17.99 -3.72
CA VAL A 48 -6.23 -17.07 -3.12
C VAL A 48 -7.32 -16.75 -4.15
N ALA A 49 -8.59 -16.89 -3.77
CA ALA A 49 -9.73 -16.57 -4.63
C ALA A 49 -9.71 -15.09 -5.05
N VAL A 50 -10.16 -14.82 -6.28
CA VAL A 50 -10.18 -13.48 -6.87
C VAL A 50 -11.63 -13.06 -7.08
N PHE A 51 -12.04 -11.96 -6.45
CA PHE A 51 -13.39 -11.41 -6.53
C PHE A 51 -13.36 -10.15 -7.39
N LYS A 52 -14.08 -10.13 -8.52
CA LYS A 52 -13.94 -9.07 -9.53
C LYS A 52 -14.73 -7.80 -9.22
N SER A 53 -15.76 -7.90 -8.39
CA SER A 53 -16.52 -6.74 -7.90
C SER A 53 -16.67 -6.78 -6.37
N PHE A 54 -17.10 -5.67 -5.76
CA PHE A 54 -17.37 -5.63 -4.33
C PHE A 54 -18.62 -6.44 -3.96
N GLU A 55 -19.60 -6.56 -4.86
CA GLU A 55 -20.79 -7.42 -4.68
C GLU A 55 -20.43 -8.90 -4.57
N ASP A 56 -19.48 -9.36 -5.39
CA ASP A 56 -19.02 -10.75 -5.37
C ASP A 56 -18.42 -11.14 -4.01
N MET A 57 -17.93 -10.17 -3.24
CA MET A 57 -17.36 -10.37 -1.90
C MET A 57 -18.42 -10.56 -0.82
N ARG A 58 -19.72 -10.42 -1.14
CA ARG A 58 -20.87 -10.58 -0.22
C ARG A 58 -20.75 -9.73 1.05
N LEU A 59 -20.33 -8.48 0.87
CA LEU A 59 -20.25 -7.50 1.95
C LEU A 59 -21.65 -7.04 2.39
N ASP A 60 -21.72 -6.46 3.59
CA ASP A 60 -22.90 -5.80 4.12
C ASP A 60 -23.39 -4.70 3.17
N LYS A 61 -24.72 -4.57 3.02
CA LYS A 61 -25.33 -3.63 2.07
C LYS A 61 -25.01 -2.17 2.40
N ASP A 62 -24.94 -1.81 3.68
CA ASP A 62 -24.62 -0.46 4.11
C ASP A 62 -23.14 -0.15 3.87
N LEU A 63 -22.27 -1.16 4.06
CA LEU A 63 -20.86 -1.04 3.72
C LEU A 63 -20.66 -0.90 2.20
N LEU A 64 -21.35 -1.70 1.38
CA LEU A 64 -21.32 -1.57 -0.08
C LEU A 64 -21.77 -0.18 -0.52
N ARG A 65 -22.85 0.34 0.09
CA ARG A 65 -23.32 1.70 -0.16
C ARG A 65 -22.24 2.74 0.17
N GLY A 66 -21.54 2.59 1.30
CA GLY A 66 -20.44 3.47 1.69
C GLY A 66 -19.24 3.39 0.74
N ILE A 67 -18.87 2.19 0.28
CA ILE A 67 -17.82 1.96 -0.72
C ILE A 67 -18.12 2.74 -2.01
N TYR A 68 -19.33 2.62 -2.54
CA TYR A 68 -19.73 3.32 -3.76
C TYR A 68 -19.89 4.83 -3.56
N ALA A 69 -20.43 5.27 -2.42
CA ALA A 69 -20.56 6.70 -2.10
C ALA A 69 -19.19 7.38 -1.94
N TYR A 70 -18.18 6.65 -1.47
CA TYR A 70 -16.80 7.12 -1.41
C TYR A 70 -16.14 7.26 -2.80
N GLY A 71 -16.73 6.63 -3.83
CA GLY A 71 -16.27 6.69 -5.22
C GLY A 71 -15.44 5.47 -5.68
N PHE A 72 -15.44 4.36 -4.92
CA PHE A 72 -14.82 3.13 -5.40
C PHE A 72 -15.76 2.40 -6.38
N GLU A 73 -15.33 2.22 -7.61
CA GLU A 73 -16.13 1.51 -8.63
C GLU A 73 -15.77 0.03 -8.74
N LYS A 74 -14.47 -0.28 -8.74
CA LYS A 74 -13.94 -1.65 -8.88
C LYS A 74 -12.82 -1.91 -7.87
N PRO A 75 -12.75 -3.11 -7.28
CA PRO A 75 -11.67 -3.46 -6.37
C PRO A 75 -10.33 -3.53 -7.09
N SER A 76 -9.28 -2.97 -6.48
CA SER A 76 -7.90 -3.11 -6.95
C SER A 76 -7.40 -4.55 -6.84
N ALA A 77 -6.30 -4.90 -7.53
CA ALA A 77 -5.78 -6.28 -7.52
C ALA A 77 -5.54 -6.85 -6.11
N ILE A 78 -5.08 -6.02 -5.16
CA ILE A 78 -4.91 -6.43 -3.76
C ILE A 78 -6.26 -6.58 -3.03
N GLN A 79 -7.22 -5.69 -3.28
CA GLN A 79 -8.57 -5.76 -2.71
C GLN A 79 -9.32 -7.02 -3.18
N GLN A 80 -9.20 -7.37 -4.45
CA GLN A 80 -9.80 -8.58 -5.05
C GLN A 80 -9.37 -9.89 -4.38
N ARG A 81 -8.18 -9.90 -3.74
CA ARG A 81 -7.57 -11.09 -3.14
C ARG A 81 -7.58 -11.06 -1.61
N ALA A 82 -7.41 -9.91 -0.99
CA ALA A 82 -7.15 -9.81 0.45
C ALA A 82 -8.40 -9.57 1.30
N ILE A 83 -9.44 -8.90 0.77
CA ILE A 83 -10.64 -8.55 1.58
C ILE A 83 -11.34 -9.80 2.11
N VAL A 84 -11.70 -10.74 1.24
CA VAL A 84 -12.48 -11.93 1.64
C VAL A 84 -11.75 -12.83 2.65
N PRO A 85 -10.45 -13.14 2.49
CA PRO A 85 -9.69 -13.83 3.53
C PRO A 85 -9.74 -13.12 4.89
N ILE A 86 -9.61 -11.80 4.94
CA ILE A 86 -9.69 -11.05 6.20
C ILE A 86 -11.10 -11.13 6.79
N VAL A 87 -12.14 -10.90 5.98
CA VAL A 87 -13.55 -10.98 6.41
C VAL A 87 -13.91 -12.37 6.93
N SER A 88 -13.29 -13.42 6.38
CA SER A 88 -13.47 -14.81 6.84
C SER A 88 -12.75 -15.14 8.17
N GLY A 89 -12.06 -14.18 8.78
CA GLY A 89 -11.38 -14.34 10.08
C GLY A 89 -9.97 -14.94 9.99
N ARG A 90 -9.39 -15.05 8.80
CA ARG A 90 -8.03 -15.60 8.64
C ARG A 90 -6.97 -14.55 8.96
N ASN A 91 -5.87 -14.96 9.57
CA ASN A 91 -4.66 -14.14 9.60
C ASN A 91 -4.20 -13.87 8.17
N VAL A 92 -3.84 -12.62 7.84
CA VAL A 92 -3.45 -12.25 6.47
C VAL A 92 -2.17 -11.43 6.48
N ILE A 93 -1.25 -11.76 5.59
CA ILE A 93 -0.12 -10.91 5.21
C ILE A 93 -0.37 -10.44 3.79
N ALA A 94 -0.63 -9.15 3.62
CA ALA A 94 -0.93 -8.52 2.34
C ALA A 94 0.20 -7.57 1.94
N GLN A 95 0.89 -7.90 0.87
CA GLN A 95 1.90 -7.05 0.25
C GLN A 95 1.33 -6.44 -1.03
N SER A 96 1.44 -5.13 -1.19
CA SER A 96 1.09 -4.46 -2.45
C SER A 96 1.77 -3.10 -2.56
N GLN A 97 2.00 -2.62 -3.77
CA GLN A 97 2.66 -1.33 -4.02
C GLN A 97 1.95 -0.15 -3.32
N SER A 98 2.65 0.96 -3.12
CA SER A 98 2.05 2.20 -2.61
C SER A 98 0.93 2.71 -3.53
N GLY A 99 -0.12 3.30 -2.95
CA GLY A 99 -1.23 3.85 -3.75
C GLY A 99 -2.18 2.82 -4.40
N THR A 100 -2.07 1.52 -4.09
CA THR A 100 -2.90 0.45 -4.68
C THR A 100 -4.16 0.09 -3.88
N GLY A 101 -4.53 0.89 -2.87
CA GLY A 101 -5.74 0.68 -2.08
C GLY A 101 -5.59 -0.23 -0.85
N LYS A 102 -4.38 -0.41 -0.32
CA LYS A 102 -4.07 -1.14 0.92
C LYS A 102 -4.91 -0.68 2.11
N THR A 103 -5.05 0.64 2.31
CA THR A 103 -5.92 1.21 3.35
C THR A 103 -7.37 0.78 3.19
N GLY A 104 -7.86 0.71 1.95
CA GLY A 104 -9.20 0.19 1.64
C GLY A 104 -9.35 -1.28 2.01
N VAL A 105 -8.32 -2.12 1.81
CA VAL A 105 -8.35 -3.55 2.15
C VAL A 105 -8.73 -3.75 3.62
N PHE A 106 -7.96 -3.16 4.54
CA PHE A 106 -8.22 -3.37 5.96
C PHE A 106 -9.42 -2.54 6.44
N SER A 107 -9.67 -1.33 5.90
CA SER A 107 -10.81 -0.51 6.34
C SER A 107 -12.14 -1.20 6.03
N ILE A 108 -12.30 -1.71 4.80
CA ILE A 108 -13.50 -2.48 4.41
C ILE A 108 -13.62 -3.74 5.27
N SER A 109 -12.52 -4.46 5.46
CA SER A 109 -12.55 -5.73 6.21
C SER A 109 -12.84 -5.53 7.70
N VAL A 110 -12.34 -4.45 8.31
CA VAL A 110 -12.63 -4.06 9.69
C VAL A 110 -14.12 -3.73 9.81
N LEU A 111 -14.64 -2.83 8.97
CA LEU A 111 -16.05 -2.42 9.02
C LEU A 111 -17.00 -3.61 8.84
N GLN A 112 -16.68 -4.54 7.93
CA GLN A 112 -17.46 -5.75 7.71
C GLN A 112 -17.53 -6.68 8.93
N ARG A 113 -16.51 -6.64 9.80
CA ARG A 113 -16.34 -7.54 10.94
C ARG A 113 -16.86 -6.95 12.26
N VAL A 114 -16.96 -5.63 12.34
CA VAL A 114 -17.46 -4.93 13.53
C VAL A 114 -18.95 -5.21 13.71
N ARG A 115 -19.33 -5.59 14.93
CA ARG A 115 -20.73 -5.74 15.36
C ARG A 115 -21.23 -4.39 15.88
N ARG A 116 -22.28 -3.87 15.24
CA ARG A 116 -22.80 -2.51 15.46
C ARG A 116 -23.44 -2.34 16.84
N GLU A 117 -23.96 -3.43 17.39
CA GLU A 117 -24.73 -3.45 18.63
C GLU A 117 -23.86 -3.34 19.89
N SER A 118 -22.55 -3.62 19.78
CA SER A 118 -21.61 -3.48 20.89
C SER A 118 -20.80 -2.18 20.75
N PRO A 119 -20.77 -1.32 21.78
CA PRO A 119 -19.94 -0.11 21.79
C PRO A 119 -18.47 -0.38 22.14
N GLU A 120 -18.10 -1.65 22.40
CA GLU A 120 -16.75 -2.02 22.80
C GLU A 120 -15.78 -2.04 21.63
N LEU A 121 -14.49 -1.86 21.93
CA LEU A 121 -13.40 -1.96 20.96
C LEU A 121 -13.35 -3.37 20.36
N GLN A 122 -13.49 -3.45 19.05
CA GLN A 122 -13.51 -4.71 18.28
C GLN A 122 -12.36 -4.80 17.27
N ALA A 123 -11.82 -3.67 16.82
CA ALA A 123 -10.67 -3.61 15.93
C ALA A 123 -9.68 -2.51 16.31
N LEU A 124 -8.39 -2.81 16.20
CA LEU A 124 -7.29 -1.89 16.46
C LEU A 124 -6.39 -1.85 15.23
N VAL A 125 -6.17 -0.66 14.69
CA VAL A 125 -5.26 -0.41 13.56
C VAL A 125 -4.07 0.40 14.08
N LEU A 126 -2.88 -0.16 13.94
CA LEU A 126 -1.63 0.52 14.28
C LEU A 126 -0.97 1.02 13.00
N SER A 127 -0.55 2.28 13.03
CA SER A 127 0.20 2.93 11.95
C SER A 127 1.46 3.62 12.50
N PRO A 128 2.55 3.72 11.72
CA PRO A 128 3.82 4.26 12.21
C PRO A 128 3.80 5.78 12.42
N THR A 129 2.92 6.49 11.72
CA THR A 129 2.79 7.95 11.80
C THR A 129 1.39 8.35 12.26
N ARG A 130 1.31 9.56 12.80
CA ARG A 130 0.06 10.13 13.32
C ARG A 130 -0.91 10.45 12.18
N GLU A 131 -0.36 10.94 11.08
CA GLU A 131 -1.06 11.33 9.87
C GLU A 131 -1.68 10.11 9.18
N LEU A 132 -0.98 8.96 9.18
CA LEU A 132 -1.52 7.69 8.69
C LEU A 132 -2.68 7.19 9.53
N ALA A 133 -2.53 7.21 10.86
CA ALA A 133 -3.59 6.78 11.76
C ALA A 133 -4.86 7.65 11.60
N ASP A 134 -4.70 8.98 11.52
CA ASP A 134 -5.80 9.92 11.24
C ASP A 134 -6.41 9.67 9.86
N GLN A 135 -5.60 9.38 8.83
CA GLN A 135 -6.09 9.06 7.50
C GLN A 135 -6.92 7.77 7.50
N SER A 136 -6.42 6.71 8.10
CA SER A 136 -7.13 5.43 8.22
C SER A 136 -8.47 5.58 8.94
N GLN A 137 -8.50 6.40 10.00
CA GLN A 137 -9.76 6.73 10.70
C GLN A 137 -10.75 7.44 9.77
N LYS A 138 -10.31 8.45 9.01
CA LYS A 138 -11.18 9.18 8.07
C LYS A 138 -11.71 8.27 6.96
N VAL A 139 -10.88 7.38 6.43
CA VAL A 139 -11.30 6.40 5.42
C VAL A 139 -12.35 5.44 5.99
N MET A 140 -12.15 4.92 7.20
CA MET A 140 -13.14 4.06 7.85
C MET A 140 -14.45 4.78 8.14
N MET A 141 -14.40 6.03 8.61
CA MET A 141 -15.61 6.83 8.84
C MET A 141 -16.37 7.08 7.53
N ALA A 142 -15.68 7.39 6.44
CA ALA A 142 -16.32 7.66 5.16
C ALA A 142 -16.92 6.39 4.52
N LEU A 143 -16.20 5.26 4.58
CA LEU A 143 -16.72 3.97 4.10
C LEU A 143 -17.84 3.42 4.99
N GLY A 144 -17.82 3.74 6.29
CA GLY A 144 -18.78 3.28 7.29
C GLY A 144 -19.93 4.25 7.56
N ASP A 145 -20.10 5.31 6.76
CA ASP A 145 -21.07 6.40 6.99
C ASP A 145 -22.51 5.89 7.17
N PHE A 146 -22.86 4.81 6.47
CA PHE A 146 -24.19 4.17 6.56
C PHE A 146 -24.29 3.07 7.62
N MET A 147 -23.22 2.76 8.34
CA MET A 147 -23.17 1.66 9.32
C MET A 147 -23.30 2.12 10.77
N SER A 148 -23.23 3.43 11.03
CA SER A 148 -23.19 4.00 12.38
C SER A 148 -22.06 3.44 13.26
N VAL A 149 -20.92 3.10 12.67
CA VAL A 149 -19.74 2.60 13.38
C VAL A 149 -18.93 3.76 13.97
N THR A 150 -18.50 3.62 15.22
CA THR A 150 -17.63 4.61 15.87
C THR A 150 -16.15 4.28 15.66
N CYS A 151 -15.40 5.23 15.09
CA CYS A 151 -13.95 5.11 14.92
C CYS A 151 -13.21 6.33 15.47
N HIS A 152 -12.23 6.09 16.35
CA HIS A 152 -11.41 7.13 16.98
C HIS A 152 -9.94 7.04 16.57
N SER A 153 -9.27 8.19 16.46
CA SER A 153 -7.84 8.26 16.18
C SER A 153 -7.05 8.53 17.46
N CYS A 154 -6.33 7.53 17.97
CA CYS A 154 -5.47 7.65 19.16
C CYS A 154 -4.02 7.94 18.74
N ILE A 155 -3.67 9.22 18.67
CA ILE A 155 -2.33 9.66 18.24
C ILE A 155 -1.68 10.64 19.21
N GLY A 156 -0.34 10.56 19.30
CA GLY A 156 0.45 11.50 20.11
C GLY A 156 0.28 12.96 19.68
N GLY A 157 0.57 13.90 20.57
CA GLY A 157 0.49 15.35 20.26
C GLY A 157 -0.91 15.95 20.29
N LYS A 158 -1.97 15.13 20.33
CA LYS A 158 -3.34 15.56 20.67
C LYS A 158 -3.61 15.44 22.17
N SER A 159 -4.67 16.11 22.62
CA SER A 159 -5.15 16.12 24.02
C SER A 159 -5.45 14.70 24.51
N VAL A 160 -4.73 14.27 25.54
CA VAL A 160 -4.96 12.96 26.19
C VAL A 160 -6.36 12.91 26.83
N ARG A 161 -6.85 14.04 27.34
CA ARG A 161 -8.18 14.12 27.96
C ARG A 161 -9.29 13.86 26.94
N ASP A 162 -9.13 14.32 25.70
CA ASP A 162 -10.14 14.11 24.66
C ASP A 162 -10.12 12.67 24.15
N ASP A 163 -8.93 12.04 24.06
CA ASP A 163 -8.82 10.60 23.82
C ASP A 163 -9.55 9.81 24.90
N ILE A 164 -9.31 10.11 26.18
CA ILE A 164 -9.97 9.43 27.29
C ILE A 164 -11.50 9.54 27.19
N ARG A 165 -12.01 10.76 26.98
CA ARG A 165 -13.46 10.98 26.84
C ARG A 165 -14.04 10.20 25.67
N ALA A 166 -13.37 10.19 24.52
CA ALA A 166 -13.82 9.46 23.35
C ALA A 166 -13.87 7.95 23.63
N LEU A 167 -12.80 7.38 24.19
CA LEU A 167 -12.72 5.96 24.52
C LEU A 167 -13.75 5.54 25.57
N GLU A 168 -13.98 6.36 26.60
CA GLU A 168 -14.98 6.12 27.64
C GLU A 168 -16.42 6.23 27.11
N SER A 169 -16.66 7.02 26.06
CA SER A 169 -17.97 7.10 25.40
C SER A 169 -18.32 5.88 24.56
N GLY A 170 -17.36 4.98 24.31
CA GLY A 170 -17.54 3.77 23.51
C GLY A 170 -17.08 3.94 22.06
N VAL A 171 -16.01 3.22 21.71
CA VAL A 171 -15.40 3.24 20.38
C VAL A 171 -15.21 1.81 19.89
N GLN A 172 -15.76 1.50 18.71
CA GLN A 172 -15.67 0.16 18.11
C GLN A 172 -14.36 -0.08 17.38
N VAL A 173 -13.78 0.97 16.80
CA VAL A 173 -12.52 0.89 16.07
C VAL A 173 -11.56 1.98 16.53
N VAL A 174 -10.34 1.61 16.91
CA VAL A 174 -9.27 2.58 17.15
C VAL A 174 -8.23 2.48 16.04
N SER A 175 -7.91 3.61 15.42
CA SER A 175 -6.75 3.77 14.56
C SER A 175 -5.72 4.61 15.33
N GLY A 176 -4.45 4.22 15.41
CA GLY A 176 -3.53 4.95 16.28
C GLY A 176 -2.05 4.65 16.08
N THR A 177 -1.21 5.45 16.73
CA THR A 177 0.22 5.17 16.81
C THR A 177 0.55 4.31 18.03
N PRO A 178 1.54 3.40 17.96
CA PRO A 178 1.83 2.45 19.04
C PRO A 178 1.99 3.13 20.41
N GLY A 179 2.76 4.21 20.49
CA GLY A 179 3.00 4.91 21.75
C GLY A 179 1.72 5.44 22.43
N ARG A 180 0.80 6.09 21.70
CA ARG A 180 -0.44 6.63 22.30
C ARG A 180 -1.42 5.52 22.63
N VAL A 181 -1.58 4.53 21.76
CA VAL A 181 -2.44 3.36 22.01
C VAL A 181 -1.98 2.62 23.27
N PHE A 182 -0.68 2.35 23.38
CA PHE A 182 -0.13 1.66 24.54
C PHE A 182 -0.34 2.46 25.84
N ASP A 183 -0.17 3.79 25.82
CA ASP A 183 -0.45 4.64 26.97
C ASP A 183 -1.93 4.54 27.41
N MET A 184 -2.88 4.53 26.48
CA MET A 184 -4.31 4.40 26.80
C MET A 184 -4.66 3.01 27.36
N ILE A 185 -4.04 1.95 26.84
CA ILE A 185 -4.20 0.59 27.37
C ILE A 185 -3.64 0.51 28.80
N ARG A 186 -2.40 0.97 28.99
CA ARG A 186 -1.69 0.91 30.27
C ARG A 186 -2.41 1.68 31.39
N ARG A 187 -3.05 2.80 31.05
CA ARG A 187 -3.86 3.60 31.98
C ARG A 187 -5.24 3.03 32.25
N GLY A 188 -5.67 2.00 31.50
CA GLY A 188 -6.98 1.37 31.65
C GLY A 188 -8.13 2.09 30.95
N HIS A 189 -7.87 3.10 30.11
CA HIS A 189 -8.90 3.80 29.34
C HIS A 189 -9.23 3.09 28.02
N LEU A 190 -8.33 2.23 27.51
CA LEU A 190 -8.58 1.40 26.34
C LEU A 190 -8.61 -0.08 26.73
N SER A 191 -9.82 -0.64 26.86
CA SER A 191 -9.99 -2.08 27.09
C SER A 191 -9.85 -2.86 25.78
N THR A 192 -8.98 -3.86 25.77
CA THR A 192 -8.73 -4.76 24.63
C THR A 192 -9.49 -6.08 24.72
N ARG A 193 -10.33 -6.28 25.75
CA ARG A 193 -10.97 -7.58 26.04
C ARG A 193 -11.82 -8.12 24.89
N SER A 194 -12.48 -7.23 24.15
CA SER A 194 -13.38 -7.56 23.05
C SER A 194 -12.72 -7.43 21.68
N LEU A 195 -11.41 -7.19 21.65
CA LEU A 195 -10.65 -6.99 20.43
C LEU A 195 -10.59 -8.28 19.61
N SER A 196 -11.19 -8.24 18.42
CA SER A 196 -11.26 -9.39 17.51
C SER A 196 -10.29 -9.28 16.34
N MET A 197 -9.80 -8.08 16.03
CA MET A 197 -8.86 -7.84 14.93
C MET A 197 -7.78 -6.81 15.31
N LEU A 198 -6.52 -7.14 15.01
CA LEU A 198 -5.37 -6.24 15.07
C LEU A 198 -4.79 -6.09 13.65
N VAL A 199 -4.71 -4.84 13.18
CA VAL A 199 -4.11 -4.50 11.88
C VAL A 199 -2.80 -3.77 12.10
N LEU A 200 -1.74 -4.21 11.44
CA LEU A 200 -0.45 -3.53 11.36
C LEU A 200 -0.30 -2.94 9.95
N ASP A 201 -0.50 -1.63 9.83
CA ASP A 201 -0.33 -0.87 8.59
C ASP A 201 1.11 -0.35 8.45
N GLU A 202 1.68 -0.39 7.25
CA GLU A 202 3.10 -0.13 6.99
C GLU A 202 4.00 -0.96 7.93
N ALA A 203 3.73 -2.27 7.99
CA ALA A 203 4.33 -3.18 8.98
C ALA A 203 5.86 -3.29 8.93
N ASP A 204 6.49 -3.02 7.78
CA ASP A 204 7.95 -2.90 7.65
C ASP A 204 8.51 -1.81 8.58
N GLU A 205 7.81 -0.69 8.68
CA GLU A 205 8.19 0.41 9.56
C GLU A 205 7.86 0.11 11.02
N LEU A 206 6.66 -0.40 11.29
CA LEU A 206 6.21 -0.74 12.65
C LEU A 206 7.06 -1.84 13.29
N LEU A 207 7.58 -2.77 12.50
CA LEU A 207 8.40 -3.87 12.98
C LEU A 207 9.91 -3.56 12.85
N SER A 208 10.28 -2.37 12.39
CA SER A 208 11.65 -1.87 12.45
C SER A 208 12.10 -1.58 13.90
N ARG A 209 13.40 -1.30 14.10
CA ARG A 209 14.02 -1.13 15.43
C ARG A 209 13.32 -0.09 16.33
N GLY A 210 12.61 0.90 15.77
CA GLY A 210 12.01 2.00 16.54
C GLY A 210 10.69 1.66 17.25
N PHE A 211 9.84 0.80 16.67
CA PHE A 211 8.48 0.53 17.17
C PHE A 211 8.28 -0.89 17.67
N LYS A 212 9.19 -1.81 17.34
CA LYS A 212 9.09 -3.23 17.66
C LYS A 212 8.69 -3.52 19.12
N GLU A 213 9.38 -2.93 20.08
CA GLU A 213 9.09 -3.15 21.51
C GLU A 213 7.68 -2.69 21.89
N GLN A 214 7.25 -1.54 21.38
CA GLN A 214 5.90 -1.01 21.64
C GLN A 214 4.81 -1.91 21.05
N ILE A 215 5.03 -2.47 19.84
CA ILE A 215 4.11 -3.44 19.25
C ILE A 215 4.02 -4.69 20.11
N TYR A 216 5.15 -5.21 20.60
CA TYR A 216 5.15 -6.35 21.52
C TYR A 216 4.40 -6.06 22.82
N ASP A 217 4.56 -4.86 23.37
CA ASP A 217 3.88 -4.46 24.61
C ASP A 217 2.37 -4.33 24.42
N ILE A 218 1.91 -3.80 23.28
CA ILE A 218 0.48 -3.80 22.93
C ILE A 218 -0.01 -5.24 22.77
N TYR A 219 0.70 -6.07 22.01
CA TYR A 219 0.30 -7.44 21.71
C TYR A 219 0.12 -8.30 22.97
N ARG A 220 0.89 -8.06 24.04
CA ARG A 220 0.71 -8.73 25.34
C ARG A 220 -0.64 -8.47 26.00
N HIS A 221 -1.31 -7.38 25.65
CA HIS A 221 -2.64 -7.01 26.16
C HIS A 221 -3.77 -7.46 25.22
N VAL A 222 -3.43 -7.98 24.04
CA VAL A 222 -4.39 -8.41 23.03
C VAL A 222 -4.85 -9.85 23.33
N PRO A 223 -6.15 -10.17 23.21
CA PRO A 223 -6.64 -11.54 23.37
C PRO A 223 -5.95 -12.54 22.42
N PRO A 224 -5.69 -13.78 22.85
CA PRO A 224 -5.00 -14.77 22.02
C PRO A 224 -5.80 -15.21 20.78
N THR A 225 -7.12 -14.97 20.77
CA THR A 225 -8.02 -15.29 19.64
C THR A 225 -8.11 -14.16 18.61
N THR A 226 -7.44 -13.03 18.84
CA THR A 226 -7.47 -11.87 17.95
C THR A 226 -6.82 -12.22 16.60
N GLN A 227 -7.56 -11.96 15.52
CA GLN A 227 -7.06 -12.07 14.16
C GLN A 227 -6.02 -10.97 13.91
N VAL A 228 -4.88 -11.34 13.31
CA VAL A 228 -3.84 -10.39 12.94
C VAL A 228 -3.80 -10.20 11.42
N VAL A 229 -3.78 -8.94 11.00
CA VAL A 229 -3.68 -8.54 9.59
C VAL A 229 -2.45 -7.66 9.44
N VAL A 230 -1.54 -8.04 8.56
CA VAL A 230 -0.30 -7.33 8.27
C VAL A 230 -0.38 -6.78 6.86
N VAL A 231 -0.19 -5.47 6.72
CA VAL A 231 -0.28 -4.76 5.45
C VAL A 231 0.98 -3.92 5.26
N SER A 232 1.70 -4.10 4.16
CA SER A 232 2.86 -3.27 3.82
C SER A 232 3.15 -3.26 2.31
N ALA A 233 3.92 -2.26 1.85
CA ALA A 233 4.52 -2.29 0.52
C ALA A 233 5.71 -3.25 0.42
N THR A 234 6.50 -3.38 1.49
CA THR A 234 7.71 -4.18 1.54
C THR A 234 7.64 -5.17 2.69
N LEU A 235 8.17 -6.38 2.49
CA LEU A 235 8.20 -7.40 3.53
C LEU A 235 9.61 -8.01 3.58
N PRO A 236 10.59 -7.29 4.14
CA PRO A 236 11.92 -7.84 4.33
C PRO A 236 11.85 -9.06 5.25
N LYS A 237 12.88 -9.91 5.20
CA LYS A 237 12.91 -11.18 5.93
C LYS A 237 12.66 -10.99 7.43
N GLU A 238 13.25 -9.96 8.03
CA GLU A 238 13.08 -9.66 9.45
C GLU A 238 11.61 -9.41 9.85
N VAL A 239 10.84 -8.75 8.98
CA VAL A 239 9.42 -8.49 9.17
C VAL A 239 8.64 -9.79 9.08
N LEU A 240 8.92 -10.62 8.06
CA LEU A 240 8.29 -11.95 7.90
C LEU A 240 8.59 -12.87 9.10
N ASP A 241 9.84 -12.94 9.54
CA ASP A 241 10.28 -13.75 10.69
C ASP A 241 9.64 -13.26 12.00
N MET A 242 9.31 -11.96 12.09
CA MET A 242 8.57 -11.44 13.23
C MET A 242 7.09 -11.81 13.16
N THR A 243 6.46 -11.71 11.97
CA THR A 243 5.05 -12.09 11.80
C THR A 243 4.78 -13.54 12.15
N SER A 244 5.73 -14.46 11.93
CA SER A 244 5.56 -15.87 12.33
C SER A 244 5.49 -16.08 13.85
N ARG A 245 5.86 -15.08 14.67
CA ARG A 245 5.78 -15.17 16.14
C ARG A 245 4.39 -14.85 16.69
N PHE A 246 3.57 -14.13 15.95
CA PHE A 246 2.24 -13.68 16.38
C PHE A 246 1.12 -14.01 15.38
N MET A 247 1.42 -14.75 14.31
CA MET A 247 0.42 -15.21 13.34
C MET A 247 0.51 -16.73 13.16
N ALA A 248 -0.59 -17.43 13.41
CA ALA A 248 -0.75 -18.83 13.02
C ALA A 248 -1.30 -18.91 11.59
N GLU A 249 -0.64 -19.71 10.73
CA GLU A 249 -1.06 -20.07 9.37
C GLU A 249 -1.67 -18.92 8.54
N PRO A 250 -0.91 -17.81 8.32
CA PRO A 250 -1.45 -16.66 7.61
C PRO A 250 -1.64 -16.94 6.12
N VAL A 251 -2.74 -16.45 5.57
CA VAL A 251 -2.91 -16.33 4.11
C VAL A 251 -1.97 -15.25 3.62
N ARG A 252 -1.11 -15.60 2.65
CA ARG A 252 -0.11 -14.69 2.09
C ARG A 252 -0.58 -14.20 0.72
N VAL A 253 -0.89 -12.92 0.62
CA VAL A 253 -1.18 -12.23 -0.64
C VAL A 253 0.05 -11.39 -0.97
N LEU A 254 1.02 -11.99 -1.67
CA LEU A 254 2.31 -11.35 -1.96
C LEU A 254 2.38 -10.95 -3.43
N VAL A 255 2.98 -9.78 -3.68
CA VAL A 255 3.37 -9.35 -5.03
C VAL A 255 4.80 -9.80 -5.27
N LYS A 256 5.11 -10.30 -6.47
CA LYS A 256 6.50 -10.67 -6.81
C LYS A 256 7.38 -9.44 -6.74
N ARG A 257 8.65 -9.62 -6.38
CA ARG A 257 9.60 -8.50 -6.23
C ARG A 257 9.77 -7.70 -7.52
N ASP A 258 9.85 -8.40 -8.64
CA ASP A 258 10.01 -7.82 -9.98
C ASP A 258 8.75 -7.05 -10.44
N GLU A 259 7.63 -7.27 -9.76
CA GLU A 259 6.35 -6.58 -9.96
C GLU A 259 6.10 -5.51 -8.87
N LEU A 260 7.09 -5.16 -8.04
CA LEU A 260 6.97 -4.05 -7.06
C LEU A 260 7.22 -2.68 -7.69
N THR A 261 7.80 -2.64 -8.90
CA THR A 261 8.03 -1.40 -9.63
C THR A 261 6.69 -0.77 -10.01
N LEU A 262 6.57 0.51 -9.72
CA LEU A 262 5.36 1.27 -10.04
C LEU A 262 5.40 1.56 -11.54
N GLU A 263 4.81 0.69 -12.37
CA GLU A 263 4.79 0.80 -13.85
C GLU A 263 4.30 2.19 -14.35
N GLY A 264 3.55 2.92 -13.53
CA GLY A 264 3.08 4.28 -13.82
C GLY A 264 4.09 5.41 -13.51
N ILE A 265 5.25 5.11 -12.93
CA ILE A 265 6.22 6.12 -12.48
C ILE A 265 7.49 6.06 -13.32
N LYS A 266 7.71 7.10 -14.13
CA LYS A 266 8.99 7.30 -14.82
C LYS A 266 10.04 7.76 -13.83
N GLN A 267 11.18 7.10 -13.83
CA GLN A 267 12.25 7.33 -12.87
C GLN A 267 13.46 7.87 -13.61
N PHE A 268 13.97 9.02 -13.18
CA PHE A 268 15.13 9.68 -13.75
C PHE A 268 16.17 9.98 -12.67
N PHE A 269 17.43 10.10 -13.07
CA PHE A 269 18.46 10.71 -12.24
C PHE A 269 19.09 11.92 -12.95
N VAL A 270 19.54 12.89 -12.15
CA VAL A 270 20.39 13.99 -12.58
C VAL A 270 21.72 13.85 -11.85
N ALA A 271 22.79 13.63 -12.62
CA ALA A 271 24.14 13.62 -12.09
C ALA A 271 24.55 15.04 -11.72
N VAL A 272 24.93 15.23 -10.46
CA VAL A 272 25.38 16.52 -9.92
C VAL A 272 26.76 16.32 -9.31
N GLU A 273 27.77 17.00 -9.85
CA GLU A 273 29.16 16.81 -9.37
C GLU A 273 29.33 17.29 -7.91
N LYS A 274 28.55 18.31 -7.51
CA LYS A 274 28.64 18.93 -6.19
C LYS A 274 27.27 19.07 -5.54
N GLU A 275 27.24 18.85 -4.24
CA GLU A 275 26.04 19.01 -3.41
C GLU A 275 25.39 20.39 -3.55
N GLU A 276 26.21 21.45 -3.69
CA GLU A 276 25.75 22.84 -3.86
C GLU A 276 24.95 23.03 -5.15
N TRP A 277 25.26 22.26 -6.20
CA TRP A 277 24.60 22.37 -7.51
C TRP A 277 23.21 21.73 -7.56
N LYS A 278 22.86 20.92 -6.55
CA LYS A 278 21.50 20.38 -6.42
C LYS A 278 20.44 21.48 -6.29
N PHE A 279 20.77 22.58 -5.62
CA PHE A 279 19.81 23.67 -5.45
C PHE A 279 19.56 24.40 -6.76
N GLU A 280 20.60 24.70 -7.53
CA GLU A 280 20.47 25.31 -8.86
C GLU A 280 19.66 24.39 -9.80
N THR A 281 20.00 23.10 -9.82
CA THR A 281 19.25 22.07 -10.58
C THR A 281 17.77 22.03 -10.18
N LEU A 282 17.47 22.16 -8.89
CA LEU A 282 16.09 22.18 -8.40
C LEU A 282 15.33 23.40 -8.93
N CYS A 283 15.93 24.58 -8.90
CA CYS A 283 15.33 25.80 -9.43
C CYS A 283 15.05 25.68 -10.93
N ASP A 284 16.02 25.19 -11.71
CA ASP A 284 15.86 24.99 -13.16
C ASP A 284 14.71 24.03 -13.50
N LEU A 285 14.53 22.97 -12.68
CA LEU A 285 13.39 22.07 -12.81
C LEU A 285 12.06 22.77 -12.55
N TYR A 286 11.98 23.68 -11.58
CA TYR A 286 10.74 24.43 -11.32
C TYR A 286 10.41 25.46 -12.40
N ASP A 287 11.42 26.03 -13.06
CA ASP A 287 11.22 26.98 -14.16
C ASP A 287 10.75 26.29 -15.44
N THR A 288 11.17 25.05 -15.66
CA THR A 288 10.85 24.26 -16.86
C THR A 288 9.57 23.42 -16.72
N LEU A 289 9.15 23.10 -15.49
CA LEU A 289 8.02 22.21 -15.24
C LEU A 289 6.78 22.94 -14.74
N THR A 290 5.65 22.75 -15.43
CA THR A 290 4.33 23.06 -14.87
C THR A 290 3.92 21.98 -13.87
N VAL A 291 4.47 22.04 -12.66
CA VAL A 291 4.18 21.07 -11.60
C VAL A 291 2.80 21.34 -10.98
N THR A 292 1.95 20.31 -10.90
CA THR A 292 0.70 20.39 -10.11
C THR A 292 1.02 20.47 -8.63
N GLN A 293 1.58 19.38 -8.10
CA GLN A 293 2.15 19.32 -6.76
C GLN A 293 3.35 18.36 -6.73
N ALA A 294 4.36 18.72 -5.95
CA ALA A 294 5.57 17.94 -5.77
C ALA A 294 5.89 17.67 -4.30
N VAL A 295 6.56 16.54 -4.06
CA VAL A 295 7.17 16.23 -2.77
C VAL A 295 8.69 16.11 -2.95
N ILE A 296 9.43 16.88 -2.17
CA ILE A 296 10.90 16.86 -2.14
C ILE A 296 11.34 16.16 -0.86
N PHE A 297 12.19 15.16 -1.00
CA PHE A 297 12.72 14.39 0.13
C PHE A 297 14.16 14.74 0.43
N CYS A 298 14.42 15.04 1.71
CA CYS A 298 15.76 15.17 2.28
C CYS A 298 15.96 14.16 3.42
N ASN A 299 17.20 13.74 3.66
CA ASN A 299 17.50 12.73 4.68
C ASN A 299 17.49 13.29 6.11
N THR A 300 17.69 14.60 6.28
CA THR A 300 17.81 15.23 7.61
C THR A 300 16.86 16.41 7.79
N ARG A 301 16.47 16.65 9.05
CA ARG A 301 15.60 17.78 9.42
C ARG A 301 16.25 19.13 9.11
N ASN A 302 17.53 19.26 9.45
CA ASN A 302 18.30 20.49 9.20
C ASN A 302 18.34 20.83 7.70
N LYS A 303 18.41 19.80 6.83
CA LYS A 303 18.40 20.01 5.39
C LYS A 303 17.03 20.38 4.85
N VAL A 304 15.94 19.83 5.42
CA VAL A 304 14.57 20.29 5.15
C VAL A 304 14.44 21.77 5.48
N ASP A 305 14.87 22.19 6.68
CA ASP A 305 14.80 23.60 7.11
C ASP A 305 15.63 24.52 6.20
N TRP A 306 16.87 24.12 5.90
CA TRP A 306 17.77 24.86 5.01
C TRP A 306 17.20 25.00 3.60
N LEU A 307 16.74 23.90 3.00
CA LEU A 307 16.19 23.93 1.63
C LEU A 307 14.91 24.75 1.57
N THR A 308 14.07 24.67 2.61
CA THR A 308 12.86 25.47 2.73
C THR A 308 13.18 26.96 2.76
N ALA A 309 14.18 27.39 3.53
CA ALA A 309 14.62 28.78 3.58
C ALA A 309 15.14 29.23 2.21
N LYS A 310 16.02 28.44 1.59
CA LYS A 310 16.60 28.73 0.27
C LYS A 310 15.55 28.85 -0.84
N MET A 311 14.60 27.94 -0.89
CA MET A 311 13.52 28.00 -1.87
C MET A 311 12.61 29.22 -1.67
N ARG A 312 12.34 29.61 -0.42
CA ARG A 312 11.57 30.84 -0.12
C ARG A 312 12.33 32.11 -0.50
N GLU A 313 13.64 32.15 -0.25
CA GLU A 313 14.52 33.25 -0.69
C GLU A 313 14.51 33.41 -2.22
N ALA A 314 14.43 32.29 -2.95
CA ALA A 314 14.30 32.26 -4.40
C ALA A 314 12.88 32.55 -4.92
N GLY A 315 11.91 32.85 -4.04
CA GLY A 315 10.55 33.23 -4.41
C GLY A 315 9.56 32.07 -4.57
N PHE A 316 9.96 30.84 -4.25
CA PHE A 316 9.06 29.68 -4.31
C PHE A 316 8.15 29.58 -3.07
N THR A 317 6.87 29.29 -3.31
CA THR A 317 5.90 28.97 -2.25
C THR A 317 6.03 27.50 -1.90
N VAL A 318 6.70 27.22 -0.77
CA VAL A 318 6.95 25.85 -0.28
C VAL A 318 6.49 25.67 1.16
N SER A 319 5.96 24.48 1.44
CA SER A 319 5.66 24.02 2.80
C SER A 319 6.67 22.94 3.21
N ALA A 320 6.91 22.80 4.51
CA ALA A 320 7.87 21.84 5.04
C ALA A 320 7.26 21.05 6.19
N MET A 321 7.61 19.76 6.30
CA MET A 321 7.14 18.90 7.39
C MET A 321 8.23 17.96 7.90
N HIS A 322 8.50 17.99 9.21
CA HIS A 322 9.48 17.11 9.86
C HIS A 322 9.20 16.89 11.37
N GLY A 323 10.09 16.12 12.01
CA GLY A 323 9.92 15.55 13.35
C GLY A 323 9.90 16.52 14.54
N SER A 324 10.42 17.75 14.38
CA SER A 324 10.46 18.76 15.45
C SER A 324 9.23 19.66 15.49
N MET A 325 8.39 19.65 14.46
CA MET A 325 7.15 20.43 14.43
C MET A 325 6.11 19.89 15.40
N THR A 326 5.32 20.80 15.97
CA THR A 326 4.15 20.45 16.78
C THR A 326 3.07 19.81 15.90
N GLN A 327 2.14 19.05 16.51
CA GLN A 327 1.08 18.41 15.72
C GLN A 327 0.19 19.44 15.01
N LYS A 328 -0.09 20.58 15.68
CA LYS A 328 -0.90 21.66 15.11
C LYS A 328 -0.26 22.23 13.84
N GLU A 329 1.06 22.43 13.83
CA GLU A 329 1.77 22.91 12.65
C GLU A 329 1.75 21.87 11.51
N ARG A 330 1.91 20.59 11.83
CA ARG A 330 1.81 19.51 10.82
C ARG A 330 0.42 19.44 10.20
N ASP A 331 -0.62 19.51 11.02
CA ASP A 331 -2.01 19.47 10.55
C ASP A 331 -2.30 20.66 9.62
N ALA A 332 -1.76 21.85 9.94
CA ALA A 332 -1.86 23.04 9.10
C ALA A 332 -1.12 22.86 7.76
N VAL A 333 0.14 22.43 7.78
CA VAL A 333 0.92 22.16 6.55
C VAL A 333 0.24 21.11 5.68
N MET A 334 -0.29 20.05 6.27
CA MET A 334 -1.02 19.02 5.52
C MET A 334 -2.34 19.51 4.95
N ALA A 335 -3.02 20.43 5.62
CA ALA A 335 -4.23 21.06 5.09
C ALA A 335 -3.91 22.00 3.92
N GLU A 336 -2.86 22.82 4.03
CA GLU A 336 -2.36 23.70 2.96
C GLU A 336 -1.90 22.91 1.72
N PHE A 337 -1.18 21.81 1.95
CA PHE A 337 -0.73 20.96 0.87
C PHE A 337 -1.91 20.22 0.21
N ARG A 338 -2.86 19.66 0.98
CA ARG A 338 -4.05 19.01 0.39
C ARG A 338 -4.97 19.95 -0.37
N SER A 339 -5.08 21.22 0.06
CA SER A 339 -5.90 22.21 -0.64
C SER A 339 -5.25 22.76 -1.91
N GLY A 340 -3.95 22.51 -2.10
CA GLY A 340 -3.16 23.07 -3.20
C GLY A 340 -2.71 24.52 -2.96
N ALA A 341 -2.92 25.07 -1.76
CA ALA A 341 -2.40 26.39 -1.39
C ALA A 341 -0.87 26.42 -1.43
N SER A 342 -0.24 25.32 -1.06
CA SER A 342 1.18 25.06 -1.32
C SER A 342 1.31 23.93 -2.34
N ARG A 343 2.08 24.16 -3.39
CA ARG A 343 2.33 23.17 -4.44
C ARG A 343 3.52 22.26 -4.14
N VAL A 344 4.37 22.64 -3.21
CA VAL A 344 5.62 21.92 -2.91
C VAL A 344 5.70 21.60 -1.43
N LEU A 345 5.91 20.32 -1.13
CA LEU A 345 6.17 19.85 0.23
C LEU A 345 7.59 19.31 0.35
N ILE A 346 8.39 19.89 1.23
CA ILE A 346 9.73 19.41 1.58
C ILE A 346 9.65 18.59 2.87
N THR A 347 10.12 17.34 2.88
CA THR A 347 9.95 16.45 4.03
C THR A 347 11.05 15.40 4.16
N THR A 348 11.04 14.64 5.25
CA THR A 348 11.92 13.47 5.47
C THR A 348 11.15 12.16 5.33
N ASP A 349 11.84 11.02 5.21
CA ASP A 349 11.25 9.69 5.04
C ASP A 349 10.07 9.38 5.97
N VAL A 350 10.30 9.58 7.28
CA VAL A 350 9.31 9.27 8.32
C VAL A 350 8.00 10.04 8.12
N TRP A 351 8.07 11.27 7.60
CA TRP A 351 6.93 12.17 7.49
C TRP A 351 6.30 12.18 6.11
N GLY A 352 7.02 11.74 5.08
CA GLY A 352 6.44 11.48 3.77
C GLY A 352 5.65 10.17 3.69
N ARG A 353 5.89 9.20 4.59
CA ARG A 353 5.11 7.96 4.62
C ARG A 353 3.63 8.27 4.86
N GLY A 354 2.79 7.65 4.04
CA GLY A 354 1.34 7.80 4.17
C GLY A 354 0.73 9.09 3.67
N ILE A 355 1.51 10.08 3.21
CA ILE A 355 0.94 11.25 2.54
C ILE A 355 0.12 10.79 1.34
N ASP A 356 -1.20 10.94 1.43
CA ASP A 356 -2.17 10.67 0.37
C ASP A 356 -2.72 11.97 -0.20
N VAL A 357 -2.01 12.46 -1.21
CA VAL A 357 -2.41 13.61 -2.01
C VAL A 357 -2.40 13.15 -3.46
N GLN A 358 -3.58 12.97 -4.03
CA GLN A 358 -3.74 12.38 -5.36
C GLN A 358 -3.14 13.25 -6.48
N GLN A 359 -3.00 14.54 -6.23
CA GLN A 359 -2.51 15.56 -7.15
C GLN A 359 -0.97 15.60 -7.25
N VAL A 360 -0.25 14.83 -6.43
CA VAL A 360 1.21 14.72 -6.50
C VAL A 360 1.59 13.93 -7.76
N SER A 361 2.21 14.62 -8.71
CA SER A 361 2.70 14.05 -9.96
C SER A 361 4.22 13.91 -9.98
N LEU A 362 4.93 14.68 -9.15
CA LEU A 362 6.39 14.74 -9.12
C LEU A 362 6.93 14.43 -7.72
N VAL A 363 7.92 13.55 -7.67
CA VAL A 363 8.73 13.29 -6.47
C VAL A 363 10.18 13.63 -6.79
N ILE A 364 10.82 14.43 -5.94
CA ILE A 364 12.24 14.74 -6.06
C ILE A 364 12.96 14.16 -4.85
N ASN A 365 13.85 13.21 -5.10
CA ASN A 365 14.82 12.76 -4.12
C ASN A 365 16.02 13.70 -4.18
N TYR A 366 15.96 14.79 -3.40
CA TYR A 366 17.08 15.73 -3.26
C TYR A 366 18.30 15.03 -2.65
N ASP A 367 18.02 14.14 -1.69
CA ASP A 367 18.97 13.14 -1.22
C ASP A 367 18.47 11.76 -1.63
N LEU A 368 19.37 10.86 -2.04
CA LEU A 368 18.99 9.45 -2.16
C LEU A 368 18.62 8.87 -0.77
N PRO A 369 17.62 7.99 -0.72
CA PRO A 369 17.20 7.36 0.52
C PRO A 369 18.30 6.46 1.09
N THR A 370 18.35 6.35 2.41
CA THR A 370 19.34 5.51 3.12
C THR A 370 19.04 4.01 3.06
N SER A 371 17.86 3.62 2.57
CA SER A 371 17.47 2.23 2.34
C SER A 371 16.66 2.07 1.05
N ARG A 372 16.70 0.85 0.50
CA ARG A 372 15.96 0.48 -0.71
C ARG A 372 14.46 0.58 -0.49
N GLU A 373 13.98 0.23 0.69
CA GLU A 373 12.55 0.27 1.03
C GLU A 373 12.02 1.71 0.99
N PHE A 374 12.79 2.66 1.53
CA PHE A 374 12.40 4.08 1.49
C PHE A 374 12.27 4.60 0.06
N TYR A 375 13.08 4.12 -0.89
CA TYR A 375 12.96 4.53 -2.30
C TYR A 375 11.55 4.31 -2.87
N ILE A 376 11.02 3.09 -2.76
CA ILE A 376 9.66 2.76 -3.24
C ILE A 376 8.59 3.56 -2.50
N HIS A 377 8.78 3.81 -1.20
CA HIS A 377 7.85 4.60 -0.40
C HIS A 377 7.80 6.07 -0.82
N ARG A 378 8.96 6.66 -1.13
CA ARG A 378 9.10 8.03 -1.62
C ARG A 378 8.47 8.19 -3.00
N ILE A 379 8.92 7.42 -3.99
CA ILE A 379 8.44 7.61 -5.37
C ILE A 379 6.95 7.28 -5.49
N GLY A 380 6.46 6.31 -4.70
CA GLY A 380 5.04 5.97 -4.60
C GLY A 380 4.15 7.00 -3.91
N ARG A 381 4.67 8.19 -3.60
CA ARG A 381 3.85 9.38 -3.33
C ARG A 381 3.19 9.92 -4.60
N SER A 382 3.86 9.76 -5.74
CA SER A 382 3.29 10.02 -7.07
C SER A 382 2.64 8.75 -7.66
N GLY A 383 1.99 8.88 -8.81
CA GLY A 383 1.48 7.73 -9.57
C GLY A 383 0.37 6.93 -8.89
N ARG A 384 -0.38 7.56 -7.98
CA ARG A 384 -1.45 6.90 -7.23
C ARG A 384 -2.62 6.49 -8.13
N PHE A 385 -3.24 5.35 -7.83
CA PHE A 385 -4.40 4.80 -8.55
C PHE A 385 -4.20 4.71 -10.08
N GLY A 386 -2.98 4.38 -10.53
CA GLY A 386 -2.66 4.22 -11.95
C GLY A 386 -2.46 5.53 -12.71
N ARG A 387 -2.40 6.67 -12.02
CA ARG A 387 -1.94 7.93 -12.62
C ARG A 387 -0.47 7.81 -13.00
N LYS A 388 -0.05 8.62 -13.97
CA LYS A 388 1.37 8.77 -14.27
C LYS A 388 2.05 9.59 -13.18
N GLY A 389 3.29 9.26 -12.89
CA GLY A 389 4.15 10.01 -11.96
C GLY A 389 5.57 10.10 -12.50
N VAL A 390 6.31 11.05 -11.98
CA VAL A 390 7.74 11.22 -12.27
C VAL A 390 8.50 11.25 -10.95
N ALA A 391 9.60 10.51 -10.89
CA ALA A 391 10.55 10.55 -9.80
C ALA A 391 11.92 10.99 -10.33
N ILE A 392 12.46 12.08 -9.77
CA ILE A 392 13.78 12.61 -10.14
C ILE A 392 14.73 12.43 -8.95
N ASN A 393 15.89 11.85 -9.21
CA ASN A 393 16.91 11.56 -8.21
C ASN A 393 18.13 12.45 -8.44
N PHE A 394 18.53 13.24 -7.45
CA PHE A 394 19.80 13.94 -7.50
C PHE A 394 20.91 13.04 -6.97
N VAL A 395 21.93 12.82 -7.80
CA VAL A 395 22.94 11.78 -7.57
C VAL A 395 24.32 12.41 -7.71
N THR A 396 25.10 12.38 -6.63
CA THR A 396 26.53 12.68 -6.66
C THR A 396 27.34 11.42 -7.01
N ASP A 397 28.64 11.56 -7.27
CA ASP A 397 29.51 10.40 -7.54
C ASP A 397 29.48 9.36 -6.40
N GLU A 398 29.34 9.80 -5.15
CA GLU A 398 29.22 8.92 -3.98
C GLU A 398 27.90 8.16 -3.92
N ASP A 399 26.85 8.69 -4.57
CA ASP A 399 25.50 8.13 -4.57
C ASP A 399 25.30 7.08 -5.68
N VAL A 400 26.16 7.04 -6.69
CA VAL A 400 26.04 6.12 -7.85
C VAL A 400 25.91 4.64 -7.42
N PRO A 401 26.71 4.11 -6.47
CA PRO A 401 26.56 2.73 -6.02
C PRO A 401 25.19 2.46 -5.40
N ILE A 402 24.64 3.42 -4.65
CA ILE A 402 23.32 3.31 -4.01
C ILE A 402 22.22 3.27 -5.07
N LEU A 403 22.30 4.14 -6.09
CA LEU A 403 21.33 4.16 -7.19
C LEU A 403 21.32 2.82 -7.96
N ARG A 404 22.50 2.29 -8.31
CA ARG A 404 22.62 1.02 -9.04
C ARG A 404 22.12 -0.16 -8.23
N ASP A 405 22.36 -0.14 -6.92
CA ASP A 405 21.83 -1.16 -6.01
C ASP A 405 20.29 -1.14 -5.96
N ILE A 406 19.66 0.05 -5.99
CA ILE A 406 18.20 0.20 -6.07
C ILE A 406 17.68 -0.33 -7.41
N GLU A 407 18.29 0.05 -8.54
CA GLU A 407 17.92 -0.45 -9.88
C GLU A 407 17.95 -1.98 -9.94
N GLN A 408 19.07 -2.57 -9.53
CA GLN A 408 19.28 -4.01 -9.57
C GLN A 408 18.31 -4.74 -8.65
N PHE A 409 18.09 -4.23 -7.44
CA PHE A 409 17.23 -4.88 -6.45
C PHE A 409 15.77 -4.94 -6.88
N TYR A 410 15.24 -3.85 -7.44
CA TYR A 410 13.87 -3.78 -7.91
C TYR A 410 13.69 -4.18 -9.38
N SER A 411 14.78 -4.49 -10.09
CA SER A 411 14.75 -4.73 -11.54
C SER A 411 14.05 -3.60 -12.30
N THR A 412 14.36 -2.37 -11.92
CA THR A 412 13.83 -1.14 -12.53
C THR A 412 14.91 -0.44 -13.35
N GLN A 413 14.47 0.45 -14.24
CA GLN A 413 15.35 1.35 -14.98
C GLN A 413 15.19 2.77 -14.44
N ILE A 414 16.30 3.41 -14.11
CA ILE A 414 16.37 4.82 -13.73
C ILE A 414 17.24 5.52 -14.77
N ASP A 415 16.60 6.19 -15.72
CA ASP A 415 17.29 6.79 -16.86
C ASP A 415 17.94 8.11 -16.48
N GLU A 416 18.99 8.50 -17.21
CA GLU A 416 19.49 9.87 -17.13
C GLU A 416 18.39 10.82 -17.61
N MET A 417 18.18 11.92 -16.89
CA MET A 417 17.10 12.84 -17.20
C MET A 417 17.30 13.46 -18.59
N PRO A 418 16.33 13.34 -19.51
CA PRO A 418 16.43 13.98 -20.82
C PRO A 418 16.32 15.50 -20.71
N MET A 419 16.84 16.23 -21.69
CA MET A 419 16.76 17.70 -21.75
C MET A 419 15.32 18.24 -21.74
N SER A 420 14.32 17.44 -22.13
CA SER A 420 12.90 17.78 -22.02
C SER A 420 12.15 16.65 -21.32
N ILE A 421 11.48 16.99 -20.23
CA ILE A 421 10.64 16.10 -19.42
C ILE A 421 9.16 16.50 -19.46
N ALA A 422 8.79 17.49 -20.28
CA ALA A 422 7.41 17.98 -20.39
C ALA A 422 6.43 16.88 -20.82
N ASP A 423 6.87 15.92 -21.64
CA ASP A 423 6.05 14.79 -22.11
C ASP A 423 5.95 13.64 -21.08
N ALA A 424 6.68 13.74 -19.95
CA ALA A 424 6.72 12.73 -18.90
C ALA A 424 5.77 13.03 -17.73
N LEU A 425 5.44 14.30 -17.49
CA LEU A 425 4.46 14.79 -16.52
C LEU A 425 3.05 14.81 -17.10
#